data_AF-A0A1H5KPZ9-F1
#
_entry.id   AF-A0A1H5KPZ9-F1
#
_cell.length_a   1.000
_cell.length_b   1.000
_cell.length_c   1.000
_cell.angle_alpha   90.00
_cell.angle_beta   90.00
_cell.angle_gamma   90.00
#
_symmetry.space_group_name_H-M   'P 1'
#
loop_
_entity.id
_entity.type
_entity.pdbx_description
1 polymer ?
#
loop_
_entity_poly.entity_id
_entity_poly.type
_entity_poly.pdbx_seq_one_letter_code
_entity_poly.pdbx_strand_id
1 'polypeptide(L)'
;MTARIFLCGDVMIGRGIDQVMPHPCDPLLHEAYVKSASAYVRLAEQANGPIPRQVCPSYIWGAALDELDRAQPDARIVNLETSVTCSDDHAPKDINYRMNPKNAECLTAASIDCCVLANNHVLDWGRAGLLETLATLEGLRVKTAGAGRNLDEAGAPAVLDIAGKGRVLVFSFAAVTSGTPRSWAATQEDAGVNLLTDLADPTLARVCDQVAHLSRPRDVIIVSVHWGPNWGYETPDEQRHFAHALIDRVNVSIVHGHSSHHAKAVEVYRNRLVLYGCGDFLNDYEGIKGYEEFGGELALMYFVDIDLVSADLAALEIVPLQIRRFKLARPSSQDIDWMRQTLDRESGRFGTAVTLTPDRRLVVF
;
A
#
# COMPACT_ATOMS: atom_id res chain seq x y z
N MET A 1 -21.91 -15.20 3.14
CA MET A 1 -20.61 -15.92 3.23
C MET A 1 -19.56 -14.87 3.02
N THR A 2 -18.55 -14.76 3.86
CA THR A 2 -17.58 -13.67 3.75
C THR A 2 -16.22 -14.13 3.22
N ALA A 3 -15.52 -13.21 2.54
CA ALA A 3 -14.08 -13.30 2.35
C ALA A 3 -13.41 -12.23 3.22
N ARG A 4 -12.36 -12.65 3.93
CA ARG A 4 -11.53 -11.77 4.76
C ARG A 4 -10.31 -11.34 3.97
N ILE A 5 -10.17 -10.05 3.74
CA ILE A 5 -9.06 -9.47 2.97
C ILE A 5 -8.18 -8.67 3.92
N PHE A 6 -6.88 -8.95 3.89
CA PHE A 6 -5.87 -8.12 4.55
C PHE A 6 -5.38 -7.04 3.59
N LEU A 7 -5.48 -5.79 4.04
CA LEU A 7 -4.91 -4.60 3.41
C LEU A 7 -4.02 -3.86 4.42
N CYS A 8 -3.09 -3.07 3.92
CA CYS A 8 -2.26 -2.17 4.72
C CYS A 8 -1.86 -0.92 3.93
N GLY A 9 -1.10 -0.04 4.58
CA GLY A 9 -0.42 1.07 3.94
C GLY A 9 0.74 0.68 3.04
N ASP A 10 1.56 1.68 2.73
CA ASP A 10 2.69 1.60 1.82
C ASP A 10 3.80 0.70 2.40
N VAL A 11 4.23 -0.30 1.61
CA VAL A 11 5.33 -1.20 1.95
C VAL A 11 6.59 -0.69 1.25
N MET A 12 7.32 0.18 1.95
CA MET A 12 8.56 0.81 1.49
C MET A 12 9.77 0.10 2.11
N ILE A 13 10.22 -0.96 1.45
CA ILE A 13 11.23 -1.89 1.98
C ILE A 13 12.64 -1.65 1.43
N GLY A 14 12.83 -0.60 0.64
CA GLY A 14 14.12 -0.21 0.09
C GLY A 14 15.04 0.52 1.07
N ARG A 15 16.14 1.06 0.54
CA ARG A 15 17.09 1.93 1.28
C ARG A 15 17.53 1.33 2.62
N GLY A 16 17.19 1.95 3.76
CA GLY A 16 17.64 1.52 5.09
C GLY A 16 17.25 0.09 5.45
N ILE A 17 16.04 -0.34 5.07
CA ILE A 17 15.57 -1.71 5.29
C ILE A 17 16.39 -2.70 4.46
N ASP A 18 16.61 -2.43 3.19
CA ASP A 18 17.44 -3.26 2.31
C ASP A 18 18.88 -3.39 2.87
N GLN A 19 19.44 -2.32 3.46
CA GLN A 19 20.79 -2.34 4.05
C GLN A 19 20.97 -3.27 5.26
N VAL A 20 19.89 -3.68 5.93
CA VAL A 20 19.98 -4.63 7.05
C VAL A 20 19.66 -6.07 6.63
N MET A 21 19.20 -6.28 5.39
CA MET A 21 18.91 -7.60 4.81
C MET A 21 20.19 -8.33 4.33
N PRO A 22 20.11 -9.61 3.95
CA PRO A 22 21.30 -10.40 3.58
C PRO A 22 22.00 -9.96 2.29
N HIS A 23 21.27 -9.39 1.33
CA HIS A 23 21.79 -9.06 0.00
C HIS A 23 21.53 -7.59 -0.34
N PRO A 24 22.04 -6.60 0.41
CA PRO A 24 21.74 -5.20 0.15
C PRO A 24 22.28 -4.75 -1.23
N CYS A 25 21.58 -3.82 -1.86
CA CYS A 25 22.12 -3.02 -2.96
C CYS A 25 23.26 -2.12 -2.47
N ASP A 26 24.02 -1.53 -3.41
CA ASP A 26 24.96 -0.46 -3.09
C ASP A 26 24.21 0.65 -2.31
N PRO A 27 24.72 1.07 -1.14
CA PRO A 27 24.06 2.08 -0.32
C PRO A 27 24.04 3.47 -0.96
N LEU A 28 24.75 3.74 -2.06
CA LEU A 28 24.77 5.04 -2.71
C LEU A 28 23.35 5.53 -3.03
N LEU A 29 23.06 6.77 -2.62
CA LEU A 29 21.80 7.45 -2.91
C LEU A 29 22.03 8.70 -3.76
N HIS A 30 21.03 9.03 -4.57
CA HIS A 30 21.04 10.16 -5.49
C HIS A 30 20.30 11.39 -4.93
N GLU A 31 19.98 11.39 -3.64
CA GLU A 31 19.22 12.46 -2.97
C GLU A 31 20.11 13.67 -2.67
N ALA A 32 19.52 14.84 -2.50
CA ALA A 32 20.27 16.06 -2.19
C ALA A 32 20.95 16.01 -0.80
N TYR A 33 20.27 15.45 0.21
CA TYR A 33 20.65 15.56 1.62
C TYR A 33 21.31 14.30 2.20
N VAL A 34 20.91 13.12 1.73
CA VAL A 34 21.46 11.83 2.18
C VAL A 34 22.13 11.13 1.01
N LYS A 35 23.42 10.79 1.16
CA LYS A 35 24.22 10.16 0.08
C LYS A 35 24.37 8.66 0.24
N SER A 36 23.92 8.10 1.36
CA SER A 36 24.07 6.68 1.67
C SER A 36 22.88 6.17 2.48
N ALA A 37 22.28 5.06 2.05
CA ALA A 37 21.18 4.38 2.72
C ALA A 37 21.56 3.91 4.14
N SER A 38 22.85 3.69 4.42
CA SER A 38 23.34 3.40 5.77
C SER A 38 23.12 4.56 6.75
N ALA A 39 22.83 5.77 6.28
CA ALA A 39 22.45 6.88 7.14
C ALA A 39 21.07 6.66 7.78
N TYR A 40 20.10 6.11 7.05
CA TYR A 40 18.78 5.78 7.61
C TYR A 40 18.90 4.71 8.69
N VAL A 41 19.76 3.70 8.48
CA VAL A 41 20.07 2.70 9.51
C VAL A 41 20.62 3.37 10.78
N ARG A 42 21.55 4.33 10.65
CA ARG A 42 22.11 5.06 11.80
C ARG A 42 21.06 5.92 12.51
N LEU A 43 20.18 6.58 11.77
CA LEU A 43 19.09 7.38 12.36
C LEU A 43 18.13 6.50 13.16
N ALA A 44 17.73 5.36 12.59
CA ALA A 44 16.89 4.39 13.25
C ALA A 44 17.57 3.82 14.52
N GLU A 45 18.86 3.52 14.44
CA GLU A 45 19.63 3.02 15.60
C GLU A 45 19.79 4.05 16.72
N GLN A 46 19.95 5.33 16.36
CA GLN A 46 20.00 6.42 17.34
C GLN A 46 18.65 6.61 18.04
N ALA A 47 17.55 6.46 17.31
CA ALA A 47 16.20 6.61 17.86
C ALA A 47 15.77 5.40 18.71
N ASN A 48 16.02 4.18 18.22
CA ASN A 48 15.38 2.96 18.72
C ASN A 48 16.32 1.84 19.14
N GLY A 49 17.63 2.10 19.15
CA GLY A 49 18.67 1.15 19.53
C GLY A 49 19.13 0.26 18.38
N PRO A 50 20.13 -0.61 18.60
CA PRO A 50 20.82 -1.35 17.55
C PRO A 50 19.88 -2.23 16.72
N ILE A 51 20.11 -2.27 15.41
CA ILE A 51 19.41 -3.14 14.45
C ILE A 51 20.36 -4.26 14.04
N PRO A 52 19.99 -5.54 14.13
CA PRO A 52 20.83 -6.62 13.62
C PRO A 52 21.09 -6.46 12.12
N ARG A 53 22.21 -6.99 11.63
CA ARG A 53 22.52 -7.05 10.19
C ARG A 53 22.27 -8.45 9.68
N GLN A 54 22.03 -8.59 8.37
CA GLN A 54 21.66 -9.85 7.74
C GLN A 54 20.44 -10.49 8.41
N VAL A 55 19.42 -9.67 8.66
CA VAL A 55 18.18 -10.15 9.27
C VAL A 55 17.49 -11.16 8.35
N CYS A 56 16.75 -12.10 8.94
CA CYS A 56 15.97 -13.05 8.15
C CYS A 56 14.82 -12.34 7.41
N PRO A 57 14.32 -12.90 6.30
CA PRO A 57 13.25 -12.29 5.50
C PRO A 57 11.98 -11.94 6.30
N SER A 58 11.67 -12.69 7.37
CA SER A 58 10.50 -12.45 8.23
C SER A 58 10.65 -11.28 9.21
N TYR A 59 11.87 -10.76 9.40
CA TYR A 59 12.19 -9.79 10.46
C TYR A 59 11.30 -8.54 10.44
N ILE A 60 11.11 -7.95 9.26
CA ILE A 60 10.42 -6.67 9.08
C ILE A 60 8.93 -6.77 9.45
N TRP A 61 8.32 -7.93 9.26
CA TRP A 61 6.90 -8.14 9.54
C TRP A 61 6.60 -8.26 11.03
N GLY A 62 7.57 -8.70 11.84
CA GLY A 62 7.47 -8.72 13.30
C GLY A 62 6.10 -9.16 13.82
N ALA A 63 5.44 -8.29 14.60
CA ALA A 63 4.13 -8.56 15.21
C ALA A 63 2.98 -8.72 14.19
N ALA A 64 3.14 -8.28 12.94
CA ALA A 64 2.13 -8.48 11.91
C ALA A 64 1.96 -9.96 11.53
N LEU A 65 3.01 -10.77 11.65
CA LEU A 65 2.91 -12.21 11.39
C LEU A 65 1.93 -12.89 12.38
N ASP A 66 2.02 -12.55 13.66
CA ASP A 66 1.07 -13.04 14.68
C ASP A 66 -0.38 -12.68 14.33
N GLU A 67 -0.60 -11.49 13.79
CA GLU A 67 -1.95 -11.02 13.45
C GLU A 67 -2.47 -11.63 12.14
N LEU A 68 -1.60 -11.86 11.15
CA LEU A 68 -1.94 -12.63 9.95
C LEU A 68 -2.30 -14.09 10.31
N ASP A 69 -1.52 -14.70 11.20
CA ASP A 69 -1.76 -16.06 11.69
C ASP A 69 -3.06 -16.15 12.49
N ARG A 70 -3.39 -15.13 13.29
CA ARG A 70 -4.66 -15.06 14.03
C ARG A 70 -5.84 -14.85 13.08
N ALA A 71 -5.74 -13.89 12.17
CA ALA A 71 -6.88 -13.43 11.37
C ALA A 71 -7.19 -14.37 10.20
N GLN A 72 -6.20 -15.15 9.73
CA GLN A 72 -6.30 -16.08 8.60
C GLN A 72 -7.01 -15.44 7.38
N PRO A 73 -6.49 -14.31 6.84
CA PRO A 73 -7.11 -13.68 5.69
C PRO A 73 -7.05 -14.61 4.46
N ASP A 74 -8.11 -14.56 3.66
CA ASP A 74 -8.22 -15.28 2.39
C ASP A 74 -7.33 -14.68 1.29
N ALA A 75 -7.03 -13.37 1.40
CA ALA A 75 -6.14 -12.65 0.48
C ALA A 75 -5.35 -11.59 1.23
N ARG A 76 -4.05 -11.46 0.91
CA ARG A 76 -3.12 -10.46 1.46
C ARG A 76 -2.61 -9.56 0.35
N ILE A 77 -3.02 -8.28 0.38
CA ILE A 77 -2.75 -7.32 -0.68
C ILE A 77 -2.05 -6.10 -0.10
N VAL A 78 -0.94 -5.68 -0.71
CA VAL A 78 -0.12 -4.55 -0.25
C VAL A 78 0.22 -3.61 -1.40
N ASN A 79 0.41 -2.31 -1.13
CA ASN A 79 1.10 -1.43 -2.09
C ASN A 79 2.60 -1.58 -1.89
N LEU A 80 3.28 -2.13 -2.89
CA LEU A 80 4.73 -2.23 -2.88
C LEU A 80 5.30 -0.96 -3.52
N GLU A 81 5.63 0.00 -2.66
CA GLU A 81 6.16 1.31 -3.05
C GLU A 81 7.69 1.29 -3.02
N THR A 82 8.27 0.33 -3.75
CA THR A 82 9.72 0.15 -3.85
C THR A 82 10.02 -0.58 -5.15
N SER A 83 11.01 -0.07 -5.91
CA SER A 83 11.55 -0.81 -7.04
C SER A 83 12.40 -1.98 -6.54
N VAL A 84 12.13 -3.20 -7.02
CA VAL A 84 12.86 -4.42 -6.67
C VAL A 84 13.82 -4.75 -7.81
N THR A 85 15.04 -4.22 -7.74
CA THR A 85 15.96 -4.19 -8.89
C THR A 85 17.41 -3.94 -8.47
N CYS A 86 18.35 -4.42 -9.29
CA CYS A 86 19.77 -4.05 -9.26
C CYS A 86 20.14 -3.03 -10.36
N SER A 87 19.17 -2.54 -11.14
CA SER A 87 19.39 -1.54 -12.20
C SER A 87 19.99 -0.26 -11.64
N ASP A 88 20.86 0.40 -12.41
CA ASP A 88 21.46 1.71 -12.09
C ASP A 88 20.81 2.88 -12.85
N ASP A 89 19.71 2.62 -13.57
CA ASP A 89 18.94 3.59 -14.36
C ASP A 89 18.06 4.51 -13.49
N HIS A 90 18.67 5.21 -12.53
CA HIS A 90 17.93 6.06 -11.60
C HIS A 90 17.18 7.20 -12.32
N ALA A 91 15.91 7.39 -11.95
CA ALA A 91 15.12 8.52 -12.39
C ALA A 91 15.58 9.80 -11.67
N PRO A 92 15.59 10.97 -12.35
CA PRO A 92 15.96 12.25 -11.76
C PRO A 92 14.86 12.77 -10.82
N LYS A 93 14.85 12.27 -9.58
CA LYS A 93 13.90 12.60 -8.51
C LYS A 93 14.63 12.91 -7.21
N ASP A 94 13.91 13.50 -6.25
CA ASP A 94 14.47 13.81 -4.93
C ASP A 94 14.81 12.55 -4.11
N ILE A 95 14.00 11.50 -4.25
CA ILE A 95 14.12 10.24 -3.52
C ILE A 95 13.89 9.06 -4.48
N ASN A 96 14.79 8.09 -4.45
CA ASN A 96 14.70 6.83 -5.18
C ASN A 96 14.71 5.65 -4.19
N TYR A 97 13.69 4.78 -4.24
CA TYR A 97 13.62 3.55 -3.47
C TYR A 97 14.08 2.36 -4.29
N ARG A 98 15.03 1.60 -3.74
CA ARG A 98 15.53 0.34 -4.30
C ARG A 98 15.63 -0.72 -3.22
N MET A 99 15.23 -1.94 -3.57
CA MET A 99 15.57 -3.17 -2.87
C MET A 99 16.26 -4.13 -3.83
N ASN A 100 17.22 -4.91 -3.34
CA ASN A 100 17.78 -6.01 -4.12
C ASN A 100 16.75 -7.13 -4.34
N PRO A 101 16.57 -7.64 -5.58
CA PRO A 101 15.68 -8.78 -5.85
C PRO A 101 15.90 -10.01 -4.97
N LYS A 102 17.13 -10.25 -4.51
CA LYS A 102 17.44 -11.38 -3.61
C LYS A 102 16.86 -11.24 -2.21
N ASN A 103 16.41 -10.04 -1.81
CA ASN A 103 15.75 -9.80 -0.53
C ASN A 103 14.22 -9.88 -0.63
N ALA A 104 13.66 -10.00 -1.85
CA ALA A 104 12.22 -9.99 -2.09
C ALA A 104 11.47 -11.17 -1.47
N GLU A 105 12.18 -12.23 -1.04
CA GLU A 105 11.61 -13.32 -0.24
C GLU A 105 10.96 -12.83 1.05
N CYS A 106 11.28 -11.62 1.54
CA CYS A 106 10.56 -11.02 2.65
C CYS A 106 9.05 -10.92 2.39
N LEU A 107 8.60 -10.70 1.15
CA LEU A 107 7.18 -10.68 0.80
C LEU A 107 6.54 -12.07 1.01
N THR A 108 7.24 -13.14 0.64
CA THR A 108 6.76 -14.51 0.84
C THR A 108 6.75 -14.93 2.31
N ALA A 109 7.61 -14.34 3.14
CA ALA A 109 7.61 -14.59 4.59
C ALA A 109 6.32 -14.14 5.29
N ALA A 110 5.57 -13.18 4.72
CA ALA A 110 4.23 -12.80 5.15
C ALA A 110 3.11 -13.39 4.28
N SER A 111 3.45 -14.32 3.37
CA SER A 111 2.52 -14.94 2.42
C SER A 111 1.71 -13.93 1.60
N ILE A 112 2.33 -12.82 1.20
CA ILE A 112 1.67 -11.80 0.38
C ILE A 112 1.22 -12.40 -0.96
N ASP A 113 -0.06 -12.24 -1.28
CA ASP A 113 -0.67 -12.82 -2.48
C ASP A 113 -0.60 -11.84 -3.67
N CYS A 114 -0.67 -10.54 -3.40
CA CYS A 114 -0.68 -9.49 -4.42
C CYS A 114 0.04 -8.22 -3.97
N CYS A 115 0.89 -7.68 -4.86
CA CYS A 115 1.45 -6.34 -4.75
C CYS A 115 0.80 -5.42 -5.79
N VAL A 116 0.16 -4.36 -5.35
CA VAL A 116 -0.19 -3.25 -6.26
C VAL A 116 1.04 -2.37 -6.47
N LEU A 117 1.25 -1.94 -7.71
CA LEU A 117 2.50 -1.32 -8.16
C LEU A 117 2.32 0.08 -8.77
N ALA A 118 1.08 0.53 -8.99
CA ALA A 118 0.84 1.87 -9.51
C ALA A 118 1.05 2.91 -8.40
N ASN A 119 2.31 3.28 -8.20
CA ASN A 119 2.75 4.32 -7.28
C ASN A 119 3.89 5.12 -7.90
N ASN A 120 4.32 6.16 -7.20
CA ASN A 120 5.35 7.08 -7.65
C ASN A 120 6.78 6.53 -7.48
N HIS A 121 7.02 5.31 -6.99
CA HIS A 121 8.35 4.75 -6.72
C HIS A 121 8.71 3.47 -7.52
N VAL A 122 7.77 2.85 -8.24
CA VAL A 122 8.01 1.62 -9.01
C VAL A 122 8.95 1.79 -10.23
N LEU A 123 9.08 3.03 -10.75
CA LEU A 123 9.98 3.38 -11.86
C LEU A 123 11.15 4.27 -11.43
N ASP A 124 11.49 4.27 -10.14
CA ASP A 124 12.64 5.03 -9.63
C ASP A 124 13.96 4.61 -10.27
N TRP A 125 14.03 3.41 -10.85
CA TRP A 125 15.18 2.87 -11.57
C TRP A 125 14.84 2.54 -13.03
N GLY A 126 13.97 3.36 -13.60
CA GLY A 126 13.60 3.34 -15.01
C GLY A 126 12.83 2.09 -15.40
N ARG A 127 12.65 1.91 -16.71
CA ARG A 127 11.89 0.77 -17.25
C ARG A 127 12.62 -0.55 -17.05
N ALA A 128 13.95 -0.54 -17.07
CA ALA A 128 14.75 -1.71 -16.72
C ALA A 128 14.45 -2.18 -15.30
N GLY A 129 14.38 -1.25 -14.34
CA GLY A 129 14.04 -1.56 -12.95
C GLY A 129 12.60 -2.07 -12.77
N LEU A 130 11.64 -1.49 -13.48
CA LEU A 130 10.25 -1.99 -13.48
C LEU A 130 10.17 -3.42 -14.03
N LEU A 131 10.85 -3.71 -15.15
CA LEU A 131 10.84 -5.03 -15.76
C LEU A 131 11.46 -6.09 -14.84
N GLU A 132 12.55 -5.76 -14.14
CA GLU A 132 13.16 -6.65 -13.14
C GLU A 132 12.26 -6.83 -11.91
N THR A 133 11.56 -5.77 -11.49
CA THR A 133 10.56 -5.84 -10.40
C THR A 133 9.45 -6.83 -10.76
N LEU A 134 8.85 -6.69 -11.94
CA LEU A 134 7.80 -7.58 -12.45
C LEU A 134 8.29 -9.04 -12.53
N ALA A 135 9.48 -9.27 -13.09
CA ALA A 135 10.06 -10.60 -13.20
C ALA A 135 10.36 -11.24 -11.82
N THR A 136 10.79 -10.43 -10.85
CA THR A 136 11.06 -10.90 -9.49
C THR A 136 9.78 -11.35 -8.80
N LEU A 137 8.73 -10.53 -8.85
CA LEU A 137 7.43 -10.85 -8.24
C LEU A 137 6.76 -12.06 -8.92
N GLU A 138 6.86 -12.16 -10.25
CA GLU A 138 6.43 -13.34 -11.01
C GLU A 138 7.16 -14.61 -10.57
N GLY A 139 8.49 -14.54 -10.38
CA GLY A 139 9.29 -15.65 -9.87
C GLY A 139 8.91 -16.11 -8.46
N LEU A 140 8.48 -15.16 -7.61
CA LEU A 140 7.94 -15.43 -6.27
C LEU A 140 6.47 -15.86 -6.26
N ARG A 141 5.80 -15.85 -7.43
CA ARG A 141 4.37 -16.12 -7.61
C ARG A 141 3.46 -15.14 -6.88
N VAL A 142 3.94 -13.92 -6.64
CA VAL A 142 3.14 -12.81 -6.11
C VAL A 142 2.46 -12.14 -7.30
N LYS A 143 1.13 -11.99 -7.23
CA LYS A 143 0.37 -11.31 -8.29
C LYS A 143 0.66 -9.81 -8.27
N THR A 144 0.51 -9.15 -9.41
CA THR A 144 0.72 -7.71 -9.54
C THR A 144 -0.45 -7.03 -10.23
N ALA A 145 -0.67 -5.75 -9.91
CA ALA A 145 -1.64 -4.91 -10.59
C ALA A 145 -1.12 -3.46 -10.71
N GLY A 146 -1.53 -2.76 -11.78
CA GLY A 146 -1.30 -1.32 -11.94
C GLY A 146 0.04 -0.92 -12.54
N ALA A 147 0.93 -1.87 -12.82
CA ALA A 147 2.11 -1.66 -13.66
C ALA A 147 2.35 -2.90 -14.51
N GLY A 148 2.94 -2.72 -15.69
CA GLY A 148 3.12 -3.80 -16.65
C GLY A 148 4.13 -3.48 -17.73
N ARG A 149 4.42 -4.47 -18.58
CA ARG A 149 5.33 -4.39 -19.73
C ARG A 149 4.73 -3.58 -20.88
N ASN A 150 3.43 -3.35 -20.85
CA ASN A 150 2.66 -2.52 -21.78
C ASN A 150 1.33 -2.07 -21.11
N LEU A 151 0.53 -1.30 -21.85
CA LEU A 151 -0.74 -0.75 -21.40
C LEU A 151 -1.75 -1.83 -20.98
N ASP A 152 -1.81 -2.94 -21.70
CA ASP A 152 -2.76 -4.02 -21.41
C ASP A 152 -2.42 -4.71 -20.09
N GLU A 153 -1.14 -5.01 -19.84
CA GLU A 153 -0.70 -5.61 -18.58
C GLU A 153 -0.84 -4.63 -17.41
N ALA A 154 -0.49 -3.36 -17.60
CA ALA A 154 -0.66 -2.34 -16.56
C ALA A 154 -2.15 -2.12 -16.20
N GLY A 155 -3.03 -2.23 -17.20
CA GLY A 155 -4.48 -2.13 -17.04
C GLY A 155 -5.16 -3.42 -16.55
N ALA A 156 -4.48 -4.56 -16.56
CA ALA A 156 -5.07 -5.81 -16.10
C ALA A 156 -5.17 -5.84 -14.55
N PRO A 157 -6.27 -6.35 -13.99
CA PRO A 157 -6.34 -6.59 -12.56
C PRO A 157 -5.52 -7.81 -12.16
N ALA A 158 -5.03 -7.83 -10.93
CA ALA A 158 -4.69 -9.10 -10.29
C ALA A 158 -5.98 -9.86 -9.99
N VAL A 159 -6.03 -11.13 -10.39
CA VAL A 159 -7.15 -12.03 -10.10
C VAL A 159 -6.71 -13.03 -9.04
N LEU A 160 -7.36 -12.99 -7.88
CA LEU A 160 -7.13 -13.91 -6.77
C LEU A 160 -8.35 -14.84 -6.64
N ASP A 161 -8.16 -16.11 -6.95
CA ASP A 161 -9.19 -17.14 -6.77
C ASP A 161 -9.21 -17.60 -5.31
N ILE A 162 -10.32 -17.34 -4.62
CA ILE A 162 -10.52 -17.73 -3.22
C ILE A 162 -11.27 -19.06 -3.18
N ALA A 163 -10.59 -20.10 -2.72
CA ALA A 163 -11.10 -21.48 -2.72
C ALA A 163 -12.49 -21.59 -2.07
N GLY A 164 -13.47 -22.06 -2.84
CA GLY A 164 -14.85 -22.25 -2.39
C GLY A 164 -15.65 -20.97 -2.15
N LYS A 165 -15.07 -19.79 -2.41
CA LYS A 165 -15.67 -18.47 -2.11
C LYS A 165 -15.96 -17.66 -3.38
N GLY A 166 -14.99 -17.51 -4.27
CA GLY A 166 -15.15 -16.68 -5.47
C GLY A 166 -13.82 -16.06 -5.92
N ARG A 167 -13.87 -14.83 -6.46
CA ARG A 167 -12.69 -14.12 -6.93
C ARG A 167 -12.61 -12.72 -6.35
N VAL A 168 -11.39 -12.29 -6.05
CA VAL A 168 -11.07 -10.89 -5.76
C VAL A 168 -10.32 -10.32 -6.97
N LEU A 169 -10.81 -9.21 -7.52
CA LEU A 169 -10.15 -8.44 -8.57
C LEU A 169 -9.51 -7.20 -7.96
N VAL A 170 -8.21 -7.01 -8.19
CA VAL A 170 -7.48 -5.84 -7.71
C VAL A 170 -7.01 -5.02 -8.89
N PHE A 171 -7.58 -3.83 -9.04
CA PHE A 171 -7.09 -2.80 -9.96
C PHE A 171 -6.22 -1.82 -9.19
N SER A 172 -5.22 -1.24 -9.85
CA SER A 172 -4.35 -0.25 -9.23
C SER A 172 -4.02 0.87 -10.21
N PHE A 173 -3.99 2.09 -9.67
CA PHE A 173 -3.81 3.32 -10.42
C PHE A 173 -2.90 4.32 -9.70
N ALA A 174 -2.01 4.96 -10.44
CA ALA A 174 -1.14 6.03 -9.94
C ALA A 174 -1.66 7.37 -10.43
N ALA A 175 -2.01 8.29 -9.53
CA ALA A 175 -2.41 9.64 -9.92
C ALA A 175 -1.19 10.56 -10.06
N VAL A 176 -1.25 11.54 -10.96
CA VAL A 176 -0.20 12.57 -11.05
C VAL A 176 -0.14 13.46 -9.80
N THR A 177 -1.20 13.48 -8.98
CA THR A 177 -1.29 14.27 -7.75
C THR A 177 -0.39 13.76 -6.62
N SER A 178 0.06 12.50 -6.69
CA SER A 178 1.03 11.87 -5.77
C SER A 178 2.48 11.95 -6.26
N GLY A 179 2.75 12.84 -7.22
CA GLY A 179 4.09 13.05 -7.76
C GLY A 179 4.52 12.01 -8.80
N THR A 180 3.61 11.18 -9.30
CA THR A 180 3.89 10.24 -10.39
C THR A 180 4.08 11.00 -11.72
N PRO A 181 5.26 10.93 -12.38
CA PRO A 181 5.49 11.61 -13.66
C PRO A 181 4.57 11.09 -14.78
N ARG A 182 4.08 11.99 -15.64
CA ARG A 182 3.27 11.61 -16.81
C ARG A 182 3.99 10.68 -17.78
N SER A 183 5.31 10.81 -17.89
CA SER A 183 6.17 9.99 -18.75
C SER A 183 6.29 8.53 -18.29
N TRP A 184 5.76 8.20 -17.10
CA TRP A 184 5.75 6.85 -16.55
C TRP A 184 4.51 6.05 -16.91
N ALA A 185 3.53 6.67 -17.58
CA ALA A 185 2.38 5.93 -18.10
C ALA A 185 2.83 4.79 -19.02
N ALA A 186 2.23 3.61 -18.83
CA ALA A 186 2.39 2.51 -19.77
C ALA A 186 1.81 2.91 -21.14
N THR A 187 2.47 2.47 -22.21
CA THR A 187 1.98 2.62 -23.59
C THR A 187 1.78 1.24 -24.20
N GLN A 188 1.31 1.16 -25.44
CA GLN A 188 1.22 -0.12 -26.15
C GLN A 188 2.59 -0.80 -26.30
N GLU A 189 3.67 -0.02 -26.35
CA GLU A 189 5.02 -0.51 -26.62
C GLU A 189 5.94 -0.43 -25.39
N ASP A 190 5.62 0.44 -24.42
CA ASP A 190 6.47 0.72 -23.27
C ASP A 190 5.87 0.27 -21.95
N ALA A 191 6.73 -0.31 -21.12
CA ALA A 191 6.44 -0.59 -19.72
C ALA A 191 6.16 0.69 -18.94
N GLY A 192 5.26 0.61 -17.96
CA GLY A 192 4.89 1.73 -17.12
C GLY A 192 3.75 1.43 -16.16
N VAL A 193 3.21 2.49 -15.55
CA VAL A 193 2.07 2.43 -14.63
C VAL A 193 0.75 2.74 -15.32
N ASN A 194 -0.33 2.22 -14.77
CA ASN A 194 -1.70 2.60 -15.12
C ASN A 194 -2.01 3.98 -14.51
N LEU A 195 -1.71 5.02 -15.28
CA LEU A 195 -1.71 6.40 -14.82
C LEU A 195 -3.11 7.04 -14.87
N LEU A 196 -3.43 7.83 -13.85
CA LEU A 196 -4.52 8.81 -13.84
C LEU A 196 -3.94 10.21 -13.98
N THR A 197 -4.30 10.89 -15.06
CA THR A 197 -3.84 12.26 -15.34
C THR A 197 -4.55 13.34 -14.53
N ASP A 198 -5.70 12.98 -13.96
CA ASP A 198 -6.63 13.75 -13.13
C ASP A 198 -7.66 12.77 -12.54
N LEU A 199 -8.60 13.27 -11.72
CA LEU A 199 -9.73 12.51 -11.18
C LEU A 199 -11.07 12.99 -11.76
N ALA A 200 -11.07 13.64 -12.93
CA ALA A 200 -12.26 14.21 -13.53
C ALA A 200 -13.18 13.13 -14.15
N ASP A 201 -14.44 13.50 -14.41
CA ASP A 201 -15.46 12.58 -14.93
C ASP A 201 -15.07 11.78 -16.19
N PRO A 202 -14.35 12.33 -17.20
CA PRO A 202 -13.89 11.54 -18.34
C PRO A 202 -12.88 10.44 -17.96
N THR A 203 -11.94 10.75 -17.07
CA THR A 203 -10.96 9.78 -16.56
C THR A 203 -11.66 8.70 -15.72
N LEU A 204 -12.57 9.12 -14.84
CA LEU A 204 -13.42 8.23 -14.06
C LEU A 204 -14.26 7.30 -14.94
N ALA A 205 -14.87 7.80 -16.02
CA ALA A 205 -15.65 6.98 -16.94
C ALA A 205 -14.79 5.88 -17.58
N ARG A 206 -13.56 6.21 -18.02
CA ARG A 206 -12.61 5.22 -18.55
C ARG A 206 -12.25 4.14 -17.52
N VAL A 207 -12.03 4.54 -16.27
CA VAL A 207 -11.74 3.59 -15.18
C VAL A 207 -12.94 2.67 -14.92
N CYS A 208 -14.15 3.23 -14.87
CA CYS A 208 -15.37 2.44 -14.75
C CYS A 208 -15.52 1.45 -15.91
N ASP A 209 -15.32 1.88 -17.16
CA ASP A 209 -15.41 1.00 -18.32
C ASP A 209 -14.40 -0.17 -18.23
N GLN A 210 -13.16 0.12 -17.80
CA GLN A 210 -12.11 -0.88 -17.58
C GLN A 210 -12.52 -1.91 -16.50
N VAL A 211 -13.02 -1.43 -15.36
CA VAL A 211 -13.47 -2.31 -14.26
C VAL A 211 -14.69 -3.14 -14.67
N ALA A 212 -15.67 -2.52 -15.33
CA ALA A 212 -16.89 -3.18 -15.78
C ALA A 212 -16.61 -4.24 -16.86
N HIS A 213 -15.64 -4.00 -17.74
CA HIS A 213 -15.29 -4.92 -18.81
C HIS A 213 -14.71 -6.25 -18.30
N LEU A 214 -13.99 -6.22 -17.18
CA LEU A 214 -13.26 -7.38 -16.65
C LEU A 214 -13.93 -8.06 -15.45
N SER A 215 -14.89 -7.37 -14.82
CA SER A 215 -15.66 -7.90 -13.69
C SER A 215 -16.82 -8.77 -14.14
N ARG A 216 -17.21 -9.69 -13.25
CA ARG A 216 -18.35 -10.60 -13.39
C ARG A 216 -19.21 -10.53 -12.12
N PRO A 217 -20.47 -10.99 -12.18
CA PRO A 217 -21.30 -11.11 -10.98
C PRO A 217 -20.57 -11.89 -9.88
N ARG A 218 -20.61 -11.38 -8.65
CA ARG A 218 -19.95 -11.93 -7.43
C ARG A 218 -18.44 -11.78 -7.34
N ASP A 219 -17.79 -11.06 -8.25
CA ASP A 219 -16.42 -10.62 -7.99
C ASP A 219 -16.42 -9.58 -6.86
N VAL A 220 -15.49 -9.72 -5.92
CA VAL A 220 -15.15 -8.64 -4.98
C VAL A 220 -14.13 -7.75 -5.68
N ILE A 221 -14.44 -6.46 -5.82
CA ILE A 221 -13.62 -5.53 -6.60
C ILE A 221 -12.92 -4.56 -5.66
N ILE A 222 -11.59 -4.53 -5.75
CA ILE A 222 -10.74 -3.60 -5.03
C ILE A 222 -10.10 -2.66 -6.05
N VAL A 223 -10.24 -1.36 -5.83
CA VAL A 223 -9.53 -0.35 -6.62
C VAL A 223 -8.55 0.35 -5.69
N SER A 224 -7.27 0.08 -5.88
CA SER A 224 -6.18 0.78 -5.21
C SER A 224 -5.81 2.04 -5.99
N VAL A 225 -5.65 3.16 -5.29
CA VAL A 225 -5.29 4.43 -5.92
C VAL A 225 -4.23 5.16 -5.10
N HIS A 226 -3.11 5.48 -5.73
CA HIS A 226 -2.01 6.22 -5.12
C HIS A 226 -2.13 7.70 -5.49
N TRP A 227 -2.67 8.54 -4.58
CA TRP A 227 -3.15 9.88 -4.90
C TRP A 227 -2.87 10.97 -3.85
N GLY A 228 -2.96 12.24 -4.27
CA GLY A 228 -2.88 13.37 -3.36
C GLY A 228 -1.50 13.59 -2.74
N PRO A 229 -1.37 14.58 -1.84
CA PRO A 229 -0.10 14.91 -1.20
C PRO A 229 0.26 13.91 -0.10
N ASN A 230 1.57 13.79 0.17
CA ASN A 230 2.10 12.86 1.19
C ASN A 230 1.71 13.23 2.63
N TRP A 231 1.29 14.48 2.89
CA TRP A 231 1.02 15.00 4.23
C TRP A 231 -0.28 15.79 4.27
N GLY A 232 -0.97 15.74 5.42
CA GLY A 232 -2.21 16.45 5.66
C GLY A 232 -3.45 15.55 5.66
N TYR A 233 -4.41 15.89 6.51
CA TYR A 233 -5.63 15.10 6.73
C TYR A 233 -6.82 15.52 5.83
N GLU A 234 -6.66 16.59 5.04
CA GLU A 234 -7.68 17.01 4.11
C GLU A 234 -7.94 15.91 3.07
N THR A 235 -9.21 15.60 2.85
CA THR A 235 -9.67 14.67 1.81
C THR A 235 -10.39 15.50 0.76
N PRO A 236 -9.75 15.81 -0.38
CA PRO A 236 -10.33 16.65 -1.42
C PRO A 236 -11.65 16.07 -1.96
N ASP A 237 -12.60 16.93 -2.29
CA ASP A 237 -13.90 16.53 -2.84
C ASP A 237 -13.77 15.70 -4.13
N GLU A 238 -12.72 15.93 -4.93
CA GLU A 238 -12.43 15.13 -6.12
C GLU A 238 -12.11 13.66 -5.80
N GLN A 239 -11.37 13.38 -4.72
CA GLN A 239 -11.06 12.01 -4.29
C GLN A 239 -12.33 11.31 -3.79
N ARG A 240 -13.16 12.05 -3.03
CA ARG A 240 -14.46 11.57 -2.56
C ARG A 240 -15.40 11.26 -3.72
N HIS A 241 -15.57 12.19 -4.66
CA HIS A 241 -16.41 11.99 -5.85
C HIS A 241 -15.95 10.79 -6.67
N PHE A 242 -14.64 10.67 -6.88
CA PHE A 242 -14.07 9.53 -7.61
C PHE A 242 -14.35 8.20 -6.91
N ALA A 243 -14.10 8.11 -5.59
CA ALA A 243 -14.36 6.90 -4.81
C ALA A 243 -15.86 6.51 -4.80
N HIS A 244 -16.75 7.48 -4.58
CA HIS A 244 -18.20 7.25 -4.59
C HIS A 244 -18.70 6.81 -5.96
N ALA A 245 -18.17 7.39 -7.03
CA ALA A 245 -18.59 7.02 -8.38
C ALA A 245 -18.09 5.63 -8.81
N LEU A 246 -16.91 5.19 -8.35
CA LEU A 246 -16.46 3.81 -8.53
C LEU A 246 -17.43 2.81 -7.88
N ILE A 247 -17.88 3.12 -6.67
CA ILE A 247 -18.89 2.32 -5.95
C ILE A 247 -20.22 2.32 -6.71
N ASP A 248 -20.71 3.50 -7.08
CA ASP A 248 -22.05 3.68 -7.66
C ASP A 248 -22.18 3.14 -9.08
N ARG A 249 -21.13 3.26 -9.90
CA ARG A 249 -21.19 2.93 -11.33
C ARG A 249 -20.79 1.49 -11.61
N VAL A 250 -19.84 0.94 -10.84
CA VAL A 250 -19.25 -0.38 -11.14
C VAL A 250 -19.07 -1.28 -9.92
N ASN A 251 -19.77 -0.97 -8.82
CA ASN A 251 -19.90 -1.83 -7.65
C ASN A 251 -18.55 -2.20 -6.99
N VAL A 252 -17.61 -1.24 -6.94
CA VAL A 252 -16.36 -1.42 -6.20
C VAL A 252 -16.68 -1.72 -4.73
N SER A 253 -16.05 -2.77 -4.20
CA SER A 253 -16.22 -3.21 -2.81
C SER A 253 -15.34 -2.42 -1.85
N ILE A 254 -14.10 -2.15 -2.27
CA ILE A 254 -13.09 -1.44 -1.48
C ILE A 254 -12.32 -0.46 -2.37
N VAL A 255 -12.25 0.80 -1.94
CA VAL A 255 -11.28 1.77 -2.47
C VAL A 255 -10.10 1.85 -1.49
N HIS A 256 -8.90 1.53 -1.98
CA HIS A 256 -7.67 1.38 -1.17
C HIS A 256 -6.66 2.48 -1.51
N GLY A 257 -6.76 3.61 -0.81
CA GLY A 257 -5.95 4.81 -1.03
C GLY A 257 -4.57 4.75 -0.36
N HIS A 258 -3.57 5.31 -1.04
CA HIS A 258 -2.15 5.34 -0.65
C HIS A 258 -1.54 6.74 -0.82
N SER A 259 -0.21 6.86 -0.68
CA SER A 259 0.63 8.06 -0.86
C SER A 259 0.78 8.92 0.38
N SER A 260 -0.25 9.04 1.20
CA SER A 260 -0.11 9.71 2.48
C SER A 260 0.74 8.85 3.41
N HIS A 261 1.80 9.41 4.01
CA HIS A 261 2.68 8.69 4.94
C HIS A 261 2.06 8.49 6.34
N HIS A 262 0.77 8.76 6.46
CA HIS A 262 -0.06 8.58 7.64
C HIS A 262 -1.48 8.16 7.24
N ALA A 263 -2.19 7.54 8.18
CA ALA A 263 -3.55 7.10 7.96
C ALA A 263 -4.53 8.29 7.91
N LYS A 264 -5.35 8.33 6.86
CA LYS A 264 -6.42 9.30 6.67
C LYS A 264 -7.78 8.70 7.04
N ALA A 265 -8.84 9.43 6.71
CA ALA A 265 -10.21 9.02 6.99
C ALA A 265 -10.57 7.65 6.39
N VAL A 266 -11.42 6.93 7.14
CA VAL A 266 -12.14 5.75 6.69
C VAL A 266 -13.61 6.14 6.51
N GLU A 267 -14.22 5.73 5.40
CA GLU A 267 -15.64 5.95 5.15
C GLU A 267 -16.33 4.64 4.78
N VAL A 268 -17.51 4.41 5.36
CA VAL A 268 -18.44 3.38 4.90
C VAL A 268 -19.53 4.04 4.06
N TYR A 269 -19.37 4.01 2.73
CA TYR A 269 -20.32 4.60 1.78
C TYR A 269 -21.17 3.52 1.13
N ARG A 270 -22.49 3.53 1.37
CA ARG A 270 -23.43 2.52 0.83
C ARG A 270 -22.97 1.08 1.11
N ASN A 271 -22.53 0.82 2.34
CA ASN A 271 -21.97 -0.45 2.78
C ASN A 271 -20.70 -0.89 2.01
N ARG A 272 -19.99 0.04 1.35
CA ARG A 272 -18.67 -0.19 0.74
C ARG A 272 -17.60 0.54 1.53
N LEU A 273 -16.38 0.02 1.50
CA LEU A 273 -15.26 0.60 2.24
C LEU A 273 -14.47 1.58 1.36
N VAL A 274 -14.20 2.77 1.89
CA VAL A 274 -13.24 3.72 1.33
C VAL A 274 -12.16 4.01 2.38
N LEU A 275 -10.92 3.65 2.06
CA LEU A 275 -9.72 4.04 2.81
C LEU A 275 -9.05 5.17 2.01
N TYR A 276 -9.12 6.42 2.49
CA TYR A 276 -8.64 7.57 1.71
C TYR A 276 -7.11 7.68 1.63
N GLY A 277 -6.42 7.05 2.58
CA GLY A 277 -4.96 7.00 2.66
C GLY A 277 -4.58 6.07 3.81
N CYS A 278 -3.86 5.00 3.53
CA CYS A 278 -3.56 3.96 4.53
C CYS A 278 -2.29 4.20 5.35
N GLY A 279 -1.54 5.26 5.06
CA GLY A 279 -0.26 5.52 5.72
C GLY A 279 0.85 4.63 5.19
N ASP A 280 1.99 4.69 5.86
CA ASP A 280 3.05 3.70 5.67
C ASP A 280 2.75 2.47 6.53
N PHE A 281 2.99 1.28 5.97
CA PHE A 281 3.02 0.04 6.74
C PHE A 281 4.44 -0.37 7.12
N LEU A 282 5.40 -0.16 6.21
CA LEU A 282 6.82 -0.36 6.46
C LEU A 282 7.59 0.78 5.79
N ASN A 283 8.51 1.41 6.51
CA ASN A 283 9.38 2.47 5.99
C ASN A 283 10.72 2.50 6.75
N ASP A 284 11.66 3.32 6.29
CA ASP A 284 12.93 3.59 6.95
C ASP A 284 13.02 5.00 7.58
N TYR A 285 11.88 5.58 7.96
CA TYR A 285 11.79 6.96 8.44
C TYR A 285 12.17 7.16 9.91
N GLU A 286 12.47 6.09 10.64
CA GLU A 286 12.85 6.17 12.05
C GLU A 286 14.01 7.15 12.29
N GLY A 287 13.77 8.16 13.14
CA GLY A 287 14.75 9.19 13.50
C GLY A 287 14.77 10.40 12.56
N ILE A 288 13.99 10.40 11.47
CA ILE A 288 13.68 11.61 10.69
C ILE A 288 12.70 12.47 11.49
N LYS A 289 12.88 13.80 11.47
CA LYS A 289 12.11 14.77 12.26
C LYS A 289 11.35 15.76 11.39
N GLY A 290 10.35 16.41 11.96
CA GLY A 290 9.59 17.50 11.32
C GLY A 290 8.18 17.14 10.84
N TYR A 291 7.71 15.94 11.16
CA TYR A 291 6.40 15.39 10.78
C TYR A 291 5.77 14.57 11.91
N GLU A 292 6.23 14.76 13.15
CA GLU A 292 5.81 14.01 14.33
C GLU A 292 4.29 14.12 14.59
N GLU A 293 3.64 15.20 14.14
CA GLU A 293 2.20 15.40 14.27
C GLU A 293 1.34 14.39 13.47
N PHE A 294 1.96 13.67 12.53
CA PHE A 294 1.30 12.68 11.70
C PHE A 294 1.53 11.24 12.17
N GLY A 295 2.42 11.03 13.15
CA GLY A 295 2.71 9.70 13.69
C GLY A 295 3.20 8.70 12.65
N GLY A 296 4.16 9.10 11.79
CA GLY A 296 4.65 8.28 10.66
C GLY A 296 5.34 6.96 11.04
N GLU A 297 5.56 6.73 12.33
CA GLU A 297 5.99 5.44 12.88
C GLU A 297 4.82 4.49 13.15
N LEU A 298 3.58 4.95 13.09
CA LEU A 298 2.38 4.17 13.39
C LEU A 298 1.81 3.57 12.11
N ALA A 299 1.49 2.28 12.17
CA ALA A 299 1.03 1.50 11.03
C ALA A 299 -0.28 0.80 11.35
N LEU A 300 -1.12 0.57 10.34
CA LEU A 300 -2.43 -0.08 10.50
C LEU A 300 -2.54 -1.30 9.59
N MET A 301 -2.99 -2.42 10.16
CA MET A 301 -3.49 -3.57 9.42
C MET A 301 -5.01 -3.46 9.30
N TYR A 302 -5.56 -3.63 8.11
CA TYR A 302 -7.01 -3.63 7.88
C TYR A 302 -7.45 -5.04 7.49
N PHE A 303 -8.27 -5.67 8.34
CA PHE A 303 -8.93 -6.94 8.06
C PHE A 303 -10.38 -6.67 7.69
N VAL A 304 -10.66 -6.81 6.41
CA VAL A 304 -11.94 -6.43 5.80
C VAL A 304 -12.74 -7.69 5.48
N ASP A 305 -13.87 -7.88 6.14
CA ASP A 305 -14.81 -8.96 5.81
C ASP A 305 -15.85 -8.44 4.81
N ILE A 306 -15.87 -9.00 3.61
CA ILE A 306 -16.82 -8.65 2.55
C ILE A 306 -17.80 -9.81 2.34
N ASP A 307 -19.10 -9.54 2.32
CA ASP A 307 -20.09 -10.54 1.91
C ASP A 307 -20.00 -10.80 0.40
N LEU A 308 -19.82 -12.06 0.02
CA LEU A 308 -19.55 -12.47 -1.36
C LEU A 308 -20.78 -12.43 -2.29
N VAL A 309 -21.97 -12.22 -1.74
CA VAL A 309 -23.20 -12.14 -2.52
C VAL A 309 -23.55 -10.68 -2.79
N SER A 310 -23.55 -9.85 -1.75
CA SER A 310 -23.92 -8.43 -1.89
C SER A 310 -22.73 -7.50 -2.16
N ALA A 311 -21.50 -7.99 -1.97
CA ALA A 311 -20.25 -7.21 -1.92
C ALA A 311 -20.19 -6.19 -0.75
N ASP A 312 -21.10 -6.30 0.22
CA ASP A 312 -21.19 -5.37 1.36
C ASP A 312 -20.05 -5.62 2.35
N LEU A 313 -19.57 -4.54 2.95
CA LEU A 313 -18.74 -4.58 4.13
C LEU A 313 -19.53 -5.21 5.28
N ALA A 314 -19.13 -6.42 5.68
CA ALA A 314 -19.71 -7.13 6.81
C ALA A 314 -19.04 -6.72 8.13
N ALA A 315 -17.72 -6.53 8.12
CA ALA A 315 -16.97 -6.03 9.26
C ALA A 315 -15.62 -5.42 8.81
N LEU A 316 -15.11 -4.47 9.59
CA LEU A 316 -13.74 -3.98 9.49
C LEU A 316 -13.10 -4.02 10.87
N GLU A 317 -12.03 -4.80 10.99
CA GLU A 317 -11.14 -4.82 12.13
C GLU A 317 -9.81 -4.16 11.72
N ILE A 318 -9.37 -3.15 12.47
CA ILE A 318 -8.12 -2.45 12.24
C ILE A 318 -7.18 -2.74 13.40
N VAL A 319 -5.99 -3.29 13.13
CA VAL A 319 -5.00 -3.60 14.15
C VAL A 319 -3.86 -2.58 14.11
N PRO A 320 -3.68 -1.79 15.19
CA PRO A 320 -2.59 -0.84 15.26
C PRO A 320 -1.24 -1.50 15.55
N LEU A 321 -0.21 -1.04 14.84
CA LEU A 321 1.19 -1.44 14.95
C LEU A 321 2.09 -0.19 15.00
N GLN A 322 3.36 -0.39 15.31
CA GLN A 322 4.39 0.65 15.26
C GLN A 322 5.66 0.09 14.61
N ILE A 323 6.26 0.88 13.71
CA ILE A 323 7.56 0.62 13.12
C ILE A 323 8.64 0.98 14.14
N ARG A 324 9.47 -0.02 14.49
CA ARG A 324 10.57 0.16 15.43
C ARG A 324 11.71 -0.81 15.14
N ARG A 325 12.89 -0.27 14.81
CA ARG A 325 14.07 -1.02 14.32
C ARG A 325 13.78 -1.74 13.01
N PHE A 326 13.15 -1.05 12.06
CA PHE A 326 12.72 -1.54 10.74
C PHE A 326 11.84 -2.79 10.80
N LYS A 327 11.09 -2.94 11.89
CA LYS A 327 10.13 -4.03 12.04
C LYS A 327 8.86 -3.55 12.72
N LEU A 328 7.76 -4.24 12.44
CA LEU A 328 6.49 -3.99 13.09
C LEU A 328 6.46 -4.57 14.51
N ALA A 329 6.07 -3.74 15.46
CA ALA A 329 5.94 -4.07 16.87
C ALA A 329 4.55 -3.68 17.39
N ARG A 330 4.16 -4.25 18.53
CA ARG A 330 2.94 -3.85 19.22
C ARG A 330 3.14 -2.44 19.81
N PRO A 331 2.22 -1.49 19.55
CA PRO A 331 2.36 -0.10 19.99
C PRO A 331 2.00 0.05 21.47
N SER A 332 2.29 1.23 22.04
CA SER A 332 1.88 1.53 23.41
C SER A 332 0.36 1.77 23.49
N SER A 333 -0.18 1.76 24.72
CA SER A 333 -1.58 2.16 24.95
C SER A 333 -1.92 3.53 24.41
N GLN A 334 -1.00 4.46 24.62
CA GLN A 334 -1.16 5.87 24.26
C GLN A 334 -1.23 6.04 22.74
N ASP A 335 -0.39 5.29 22.01
CA ASP A 335 -0.36 5.34 20.54
C ASP A 335 -1.63 4.74 19.95
N ILE A 336 -2.17 3.67 20.54
CA ILE A 336 -3.47 3.09 20.14
C ILE A 336 -4.58 4.11 20.34
N ASP A 337 -4.62 4.77 21.50
CA ASP A 337 -5.64 5.78 21.79
C ASP A 337 -5.51 6.99 20.86
N TRP A 338 -4.29 7.39 20.51
CA TRP A 338 -4.02 8.45 19.55
C TRP A 338 -4.50 8.07 18.14
N MET A 339 -4.17 6.87 17.65
CA MET A 339 -4.63 6.38 16.34
C MET A 339 -6.15 6.31 16.27
N ARG A 340 -6.81 5.80 17.32
CA ARG A 340 -8.27 5.77 17.42
C ARG A 340 -8.85 7.18 17.35
N GLN A 341 -8.33 8.13 18.14
CA GLN A 341 -8.78 9.52 18.15
C GLN A 341 -8.59 10.21 16.81
N THR A 342 -7.45 10.01 16.16
CA THR A 342 -7.15 10.57 14.85
C THR A 342 -8.11 10.00 13.81
N LEU A 343 -8.24 8.67 13.69
CA LEU A 343 -9.15 8.07 12.71
C LEU A 343 -10.61 8.46 12.96
N ASP A 344 -11.08 8.47 14.21
CA ASP A 344 -12.45 8.87 14.56
C ASP A 344 -12.73 10.34 14.19
N ARG A 345 -11.78 11.24 14.48
CA ARG A 345 -11.87 12.66 14.08
C ARG A 345 -11.92 12.82 12.56
N GLU A 346 -11.03 12.15 11.85
CA GLU A 346 -10.94 12.29 10.39
C GLU A 346 -12.11 11.63 9.66
N SER A 347 -12.62 10.51 10.19
CA SER A 347 -13.73 9.73 9.63
C SER A 347 -15.11 10.29 9.98
N GLY A 348 -15.25 10.99 11.12
CA GLY A 348 -16.52 11.53 11.59
C GLY A 348 -17.19 12.50 10.61
N ARG A 349 -16.41 13.20 9.78
CA ARG A 349 -16.95 14.07 8.71
C ARG A 349 -17.74 13.30 7.63
N PHE A 350 -17.53 11.99 7.54
CA PHE A 350 -18.22 11.07 6.63
C PHE A 350 -19.31 10.26 7.33
N GLY A 351 -19.58 10.56 8.61
CA GLY A 351 -20.55 9.80 9.42
C GLY A 351 -20.07 8.42 9.85
N THR A 352 -18.76 8.14 9.76
CA THR A 352 -18.15 6.89 10.22
C THR A 352 -17.49 7.11 11.57
N ALA A 353 -17.83 6.27 12.56
CA ALA A 353 -17.24 6.33 13.90
C ALA A 353 -16.18 5.24 14.08
N VAL A 354 -15.09 5.54 14.79
CA VAL A 354 -14.02 4.57 15.07
C VAL A 354 -13.88 4.35 16.57
N THR A 355 -14.08 3.09 16.99
CA THR A 355 -14.09 2.71 18.40
C THR A 355 -13.03 1.67 18.70
N LEU A 356 -12.61 1.61 19.97
CA LEU A 356 -11.61 0.66 20.47
C LEU A 356 -12.32 -0.50 21.16
N THR A 357 -12.00 -1.73 20.78
CA THR A 357 -12.50 -2.95 21.40
C THR A 357 -11.70 -3.33 22.65
N PRO A 358 -12.19 -4.23 23.53
CA PRO A 358 -11.47 -4.67 24.73
C PRO A 358 -10.10 -5.32 24.45
N ASP A 359 -9.96 -5.95 23.29
CA ASP A 359 -8.72 -6.56 22.78
C ASP A 359 -7.82 -5.58 22.03
N ARG A 360 -8.11 -4.27 22.14
CA ARG A 360 -7.33 -3.15 21.64
C ARG A 360 -7.21 -3.07 20.12
N ARG A 361 -8.25 -3.51 19.43
CA ARG A 361 -8.41 -3.37 17.98
C ARG A 361 -9.42 -2.27 17.70
N LEU A 362 -9.34 -1.64 16.53
CA LEU A 362 -10.31 -0.62 16.14
C LEU A 362 -11.37 -1.25 15.25
N VAL A 363 -12.61 -0.81 15.39
CA VAL A 363 -13.72 -1.20 14.52
C VAL A 363 -14.49 0.05 14.11
N VAL A 364 -15.14 -0.01 12.95
CA VAL A 364 -15.93 1.09 12.40
C VAL A 364 -17.42 0.80 12.45
N PHE A 365 -18.22 1.85 12.63
CA PHE A 365 -19.69 1.80 12.65
C PHE A 365 -20.30 2.91 11.80
#